data_AF-A0A7W1B1X7-F1
#
_entry.id   AF-A0A7W1B1X7-F1
#
_cell.length_a   1.000
_cell.length_b   1.000
_cell.length_c   1.000
_cell.angle_alpha   90.00
_cell.angle_beta   90.00
_cell.angle_gamma   90.00
#
_symmetry.space_group_name_H-M   'P 1'
#
loop_
_entity.id
_entity.type
_entity.pdbx_description
1 polymer ?
#
loop_
_entity_poly.entity_id
_entity_poly.type
_entity_poly.pdbx_seq_one_letter_code
_entity_poly.pdbx_strand_id
1 'polypeptide(L)'
;AHPLARRRGRVVTDAVLAGLAAGGLLGLEVDHPDHAEPDRAHLRALAADLRLVGTGSSDFHGANKPTPIGAERSTAEVVERIIALGSGCPPIRAGVGGDAGSAG
;
A
#
# COMPACT_ATOMS: atom_id res chain seq x y z
N ALA A 1 -4.15 4.16 -5.74
CA ALA A 1 -4.60 3.80 -4.39
C ALA A 1 -6.09 3.47 -4.43
N HIS A 2 -6.49 2.45 -3.68
CA HIS A 2 -7.84 1.90 -3.43
C HIS A 2 -8.74 1.86 -4.69
N PRO A 3 -8.35 1.04 -5.70
CA PRO A 3 -8.99 1.01 -7.02
C PRO A 3 -10.41 0.42 -6.99
N LEU A 4 -10.76 -0.31 -5.91
CA LEU A 4 -12.08 -0.88 -5.71
C LEU A 4 -12.91 -0.10 -4.68
N ALA A 5 -12.62 1.18 -4.43
CA ALA A 5 -13.45 2.02 -3.57
C ALA A 5 -14.85 2.22 -4.19
N ARG A 6 -15.75 1.26 -3.91
CA ARG A 6 -17.12 1.17 -4.46
C ARG A 6 -17.96 2.43 -4.19
N ARG A 7 -17.58 3.26 -3.20
CA ARG A 7 -18.23 4.52 -2.82
C ARG A 7 -18.02 5.68 -3.82
N ARG A 8 -17.10 5.60 -4.78
CA ARG A 8 -16.75 6.74 -5.68
C ARG A 8 -16.99 6.53 -7.18
N GLY A 9 -17.68 5.47 -7.59
CA GLY A 9 -18.38 5.44 -8.89
C GLY A 9 -17.60 4.97 -10.13
N ARG A 10 -16.38 4.43 -10.00
CA ARG A 10 -15.78 3.64 -11.10
C ARG A 10 -14.84 2.58 -10.56
N VAL A 11 -15.19 1.31 -10.76
CA VAL A 11 -14.31 0.17 -10.50
C VAL A 11 -13.30 0.10 -11.65
N VAL A 12 -12.01 0.20 -11.34
CA VAL A 12 -10.95 -0.06 -12.33
C VAL A 12 -10.98 -1.55 -12.66
N THR A 13 -11.06 -1.89 -13.95
CA THR A 13 -11.10 -3.30 -14.38
C THR A 13 -9.70 -3.92 -14.35
N ASP A 14 -9.63 -5.24 -14.24
CA ASP A 14 -8.37 -5.99 -14.27
C ASP A 14 -7.57 -5.72 -15.55
N ALA A 15 -8.25 -5.54 -16.69
CA ALA A 15 -7.60 -5.19 -17.95
C ALA A 15 -6.88 -3.84 -17.89
N VAL A 16 -7.46 -2.85 -17.20
CA VAL A 16 -6.80 -1.56 -16.98
C VAL A 16 -5.61 -1.74 -16.04
N LEU A 17 -5.75 -2.51 -14.96
CA LEU A 17 -4.64 -2.79 -14.03
C LEU A 17 -3.49 -3.52 -14.73
N ALA A 18 -3.77 -4.49 -15.60
CA ALA A 18 -2.79 -5.18 -16.42
C ALA A 18 -2.09 -4.22 -17.41
N GLY A 19 -2.84 -3.31 -18.04
CA GLY A 19 -2.27 -2.28 -18.90
C GLY A 19 -1.34 -1.32 -18.15
N LEU A 20 -1.72 -0.92 -16.92
CA LEU A 20 -0.88 -0.10 -16.06
C LEU A 20 0.38 -0.87 -15.60
N ALA A 21 0.25 -2.16 -15.25
CA ALA A 21 1.38 -3.01 -14.91
C ALA A 21 2.36 -3.13 -16.07
N ALA A 22 1.86 -3.34 -17.30
CA ALA A 22 2.69 -3.32 -18.51
C ALA A 22 3.36 -1.97 -18.75
N GLY A 23 2.73 -0.87 -18.32
CA GLY A 23 3.26 0.49 -18.35
C GLY A 23 4.21 0.85 -17.20
N GLY A 24 4.52 -0.08 -16.30
CA GLY A 24 5.48 0.14 -15.20
C GLY A 24 4.85 0.46 -13.83
N LEU A 25 3.55 0.24 -13.65
CA LEU A 25 2.95 0.26 -12.30
C LEU A 25 3.66 -0.76 -11.40
N LEU A 26 4.06 -0.33 -10.21
CA LEU A 26 4.87 -1.14 -9.30
C LEU A 26 4.04 -1.92 -8.27
N GLY A 27 2.88 -1.41 -7.91
CA GLY A 27 2.12 -1.92 -6.78
C GLY A 27 0.64 -1.60 -6.83
N LEU A 28 -0.11 -2.34 -6.04
CA LEU A 28 -1.55 -2.33 -5.94
C LEU A 28 -1.95 -2.33 -4.46
N GLU A 29 -2.82 -1.41 -4.07
CA GLU A 29 -3.36 -1.42 -2.72
C GLU A 29 -4.42 -2.51 -2.60
N VAL A 30 -4.10 -3.50 -1.77
CA VAL A 30 -4.91 -4.69 -1.51
C VAL A 30 -5.67 -4.51 -0.20
N ASP A 31 -4.96 -4.17 0.87
CA ASP A 31 -5.51 -4.12 2.21
C ASP A 31 -5.94 -2.68 2.55
N HIS A 32 -7.24 -2.44 2.44
CA HIS A 32 -7.84 -1.14 2.72
C HIS A 32 -9.19 -1.33 3.41
N PRO A 33 -9.56 -0.52 4.42
CA PRO A 33 -10.81 -0.68 5.17
C PRO A 33 -12.09 -0.71 4.32
N ASP A 34 -12.07 -0.07 3.14
CA ASP A 34 -13.19 -0.10 2.19
C ASP A 34 -13.23 -1.35 1.28
N HIS A 35 -12.21 -2.22 1.29
CA HIS A 35 -12.20 -3.49 0.55
C HIS A 35 -12.77 -4.60 1.41
N ALA A 36 -13.86 -5.23 0.94
CA ALA A 36 -14.37 -6.45 1.54
C ALA A 36 -13.44 -7.63 1.26
N GLU A 37 -13.52 -8.71 2.05
CA GLU A 37 -12.65 -9.88 1.88
C GLU A 37 -12.62 -10.47 0.46
N PRO A 38 -13.76 -10.59 -0.27
CA PRO A 38 -13.71 -11.06 -1.67
C PRO A 38 -12.90 -10.13 -2.58
N ASP A 39 -13.00 -8.81 -2.37
CA ASP A 39 -12.25 -7.82 -3.13
C ASP A 39 -10.75 -7.93 -2.81
N ARG A 40 -10.39 -8.13 -1.54
CA ARG A 40 -9.00 -8.36 -1.13
C ARG A 40 -8.42 -9.63 -1.72
N ALA A 41 -9.16 -10.74 -1.66
CA ALA A 41 -8.74 -12.01 -2.24
C ALA A 41 -8.48 -11.88 -3.75
N HIS A 42 -9.37 -11.22 -4.48
CA HIS A 42 -9.21 -10.92 -5.90
C HIS A 42 -7.96 -10.07 -6.17
N LEU A 43 -7.79 -8.97 -5.43
CA LEU A 43 -6.64 -8.07 -5.60
C LEU A 43 -5.31 -8.76 -5.24
N ARG A 44 -5.27 -9.66 -4.26
CA ARG A 44 -4.08 -10.47 -3.94
C ARG A 44 -3.70 -11.39 -5.10
N ALA A 45 -4.68 -12.10 -5.68
CA ALA A 45 -4.47 -12.96 -6.83
C ALA A 45 -3.97 -12.15 -8.04
N LEU A 46 -4.62 -11.03 -8.35
CA LEU A 46 -4.23 -10.17 -9.46
C LEU A 46 -2.84 -9.55 -9.26
N ALA A 47 -2.51 -9.11 -8.04
CA ALA A 47 -1.17 -8.61 -7.73
C ALA A 47 -0.09 -9.68 -7.92
N ALA A 48 -0.37 -10.93 -7.55
CA ALA A 48 0.53 -12.05 -7.79
C ALA A 48 0.73 -12.31 -9.29
N ASP A 49 -0.36 -12.40 -10.06
CA ASP A 49 -0.33 -12.66 -11.49
C ASP A 49 0.42 -11.57 -12.28
N LEU A 50 0.20 -10.30 -11.90
CA LEU A 50 0.85 -9.15 -12.53
C LEU A 50 2.23 -8.83 -11.93
N ARG A 51 2.69 -9.60 -10.93
CA ARG A 51 3.95 -9.38 -10.18
C ARG A 51 4.05 -7.99 -9.55
N LEU A 52 2.92 -7.46 -9.09
CA LEU A 52 2.82 -6.18 -8.40
C LEU A 52 3.05 -6.36 -6.89
N VAL A 53 3.59 -5.32 -6.25
CA VAL A 53 3.66 -5.25 -4.79
C VAL A 53 2.27 -4.98 -4.23
N GLY A 54 1.74 -5.89 -3.42
CA GLY A 54 0.51 -5.69 -2.65
C GLY A 54 0.77 -4.82 -1.42
N THR A 55 0.07 -3.69 -1.30
CA THR A 55 0.20 -2.78 -0.14
C THR A 55 -1.07 -2.72 0.70
N GLY A 56 -0.93 -2.21 1.92
CA GLY A 56 -2.05 -1.88 2.79
C GLY A 56 -1.94 -0.48 3.39
N SER A 57 -3.08 0.19 3.54
CA SER A 57 -3.18 1.51 4.17
C SER A 57 -4.56 1.76 4.77
N SER A 58 -4.58 2.51 5.87
CA SER A 58 -5.82 2.98 6.51
C SER A 58 -6.48 4.17 5.81
N ASP A 59 -5.79 4.87 4.91
CA ASP A 59 -6.25 6.15 4.34
C ASP A 59 -6.75 7.15 5.41
N PHE A 60 -6.00 7.23 6.50
CA PHE A 60 -6.32 8.05 7.68
C PHE A 60 -6.26 9.54 7.35
N HIS A 61 -7.27 10.29 7.80
CA HIS A 61 -7.42 11.73 7.55
C HIS A 61 -7.70 12.55 8.83
N GLY A 62 -7.24 12.07 9.99
CA GLY A 62 -7.56 12.71 11.27
C GLY A 62 -9.04 12.57 11.63
N ALA A 63 -9.58 13.58 12.32
CA ALA A 63 -11.00 13.61 12.70
C ALA A 63 -11.97 13.70 11.50
N ASN A 64 -11.48 13.89 10.27
CA ASN A 64 -12.30 13.97 9.06
C ASN A 64 -12.85 12.61 8.59
N LYS A 65 -12.32 11.49 9.11
CA LYS A 65 -12.82 10.14 8.84
C LYS A 65 -12.86 9.32 10.12
N PRO A 66 -13.83 8.38 10.26
CA PRO A 66 -13.89 7.50 11.42
C PRO A 66 -12.80 6.41 11.40
N THR A 67 -12.14 6.17 10.26
CA THR A 67 -11.12 5.15 10.13
C THR A 67 -9.95 5.43 11.07
N PRO A 68 -9.52 4.49 11.93
CA PRO A 68 -8.37 4.70 12.80
C PRO A 68 -7.06 4.61 12.02
N ILE A 69 -6.03 5.31 12.51
CA ILE A 69 -4.69 5.23 11.93
C ILE A 69 -4.15 3.80 12.01
N GLY A 70 -3.67 3.29 10.89
CA GLY A 70 -3.11 1.93 10.81
C GLY A 70 -4.14 0.82 10.98
N ALA A 71 -5.42 1.09 10.68
CA ALA A 71 -6.46 0.09 10.49
C ALA A 71 -6.03 -1.03 9.51
N GLU A 72 -5.23 -0.67 8.50
CA GLU A 72 -4.52 -1.57 7.61
C GLU A 72 -3.09 -1.09 7.42
N ARG A 73 -2.17 -2.01 7.14
CA ARG A 73 -0.73 -1.73 7.10
C ARG A 73 -0.04 -2.54 6.00
N SER A 74 0.97 -1.94 5.40
CA SER A 74 1.98 -2.68 4.64
C SER A 74 2.97 -3.31 5.61
N THR A 75 3.36 -4.56 5.38
CA THR A 75 4.37 -5.22 6.23
C THR A 75 5.76 -4.62 6.00
N ALA A 76 6.71 -4.88 6.91
CA ALA A 76 8.08 -4.42 6.75
C ALA A 76 8.72 -4.97 5.45
N GLU A 77 8.41 -6.21 5.10
CA GLU A 77 8.88 -6.86 3.87
C GLU A 77 8.35 -6.16 2.61
N VAL A 78 7.08 -5.74 2.62
CA VAL A 78 6.49 -4.94 1.54
C VAL A 78 7.19 -3.60 1.41
N VAL A 79 7.49 -2.94 2.53
CA VAL A 79 8.21 -1.65 2.53
C VAL A 79 9.63 -1.81 1.97
N GLU A 80 10.38 -2.82 2.42
CA GLU A 80 11.72 -3.09 1.90
C GLU A 80 11.70 -3.49 0.42
N ARG A 81 10.64 -4.18 -0.04
CA ARG A 81 10.46 -4.48 -1.46
C ARG A 81 10.25 -3.21 -2.29
N ILE A 82 9.45 -2.27 -1.81
CA ILE A 82 9.26 -0.96 -2.47
C ILE A 82 10.57 -0.20 -2.52
N ILE A 83 11.33 -0.17 -1.41
CA ILE A 83 12.66 0.48 -1.35
C ILE A 83 13.61 -0.14 -2.38
N ALA A 84 13.70 -1.46 -2.45
CA ALA A 84 14.59 -2.17 -3.36
C ALA A 84 14.25 -1.96 -4.85
N LEU A 85 12.97 -1.71 -5.16
CA LEU A 85 12.51 -1.45 -6.52
C LEU A 85 12.51 0.05 -6.88
N GLY A 86 12.49 0.93 -5.89
CA GLY A 86 12.49 2.37 -6.07
C GLY A 86 13.77 2.86 -6.72
N SER A 87 13.65 3.80 -7.66
CA SER A 87 14.77 4.45 -8.33
C SER A 87 14.58 5.96 -8.36
N GLY A 88 15.67 6.72 -8.42
CA GLY A 88 15.65 8.19 -8.58
C GLY A 88 15.91 8.98 -7.30
N CYS A 89 15.63 8.41 -6.12
CA CYS A 89 16.01 8.99 -4.83
C CYS A 89 16.22 7.88 -3.79
N PRO A 90 17.25 7.97 -2.92
CA PRO A 90 17.38 7.09 -1.77
C PRO A 90 16.17 7.24 -0.82
N PRO A 91 15.77 6.17 -0.10
CA PRO A 91 14.73 6.28 0.90
C PRO A 91 15.19 7.18 2.05
N ILE A 92 14.31 8.06 2.52
CA ILE A 92 14.53 8.81 3.76
C ILE A 92 14.22 7.85 4.91
N ARG A 93 15.26 7.48 5.67
CA ARG A 93 15.10 6.74 6.91
C ARG A 93 14.99 7.75 8.05
N ALA A 94 14.08 7.51 8.99
CA ALA A 94 14.08 8.27 10.24
C ALA A 94 15.46 8.06 10.91
N GLY A 95 16.06 9.14 11.41
CA GLY A 95 17.31 9.04 12.15
C GLY A 95 17.11 8.09 13.33
N VAL A 96 18.07 7.18 13.55
CA VAL A 96 18.13 6.41 14.80
C VAL A 96 18.27 7.47 15.89
N GLY A 97 17.25 7.64 16.73
CA GLY A 97 17.33 8.55 17.86
C GLY A 97 18.54 8.15 18.70
N GLY A 98 19.53 9.02 18.78
CA GLY A 98 20.75 8.76 19.54
C GLY A 98 20.42 8.41 20.98
N ASP A 99 21.11 7.38 21.48
CA ASP A 99 20.99 6.86 22.83
C ASP A 99 21.18 7.98 23.86
N ALA A 100 20.06 8.44 24.42
CA ALA A 100 20.06 9.34 25.56
C ALA A 100 20.36 8.53 26.83
N GLY A 101 21.65 8.42 27.14
CA GLY A 101 22.16 8.39 28.51
C GLY A 101 22.19 7.05 29.24
N SER A 102 23.39 6.73 29.74
CA SER A 102 23.56 6.46 31.16
C SER A 102 24.90 7.05 31.62
N ALA A 103 24.86 8.30 32.08
CA ALA A 103 25.74 8.73 33.15
C ALA A 103 25.11 8.23 34.46
N GLY A 104 25.83 7.36 35.15
CA GLY A 104 25.49 6.77 36.44
C GLY A 104 26.69 5.98 36.93
#